data_AF-A0A7X5N209-F1
#
_entry.id   AF-A0A7X5N209-F1
#
_cell.length_a   1.000
_cell.length_b   1.000
_cell.length_c   1.000
_cell.angle_alpha   90.00
_cell.angle_beta   90.00
_cell.angle_gamma   90.00
#
_symmetry.space_group_name_H-M   'P 1'
#
loop_
_entity.id
_entity.type
_entity.pdbx_description
1 polymer ?
#
loop_
_entity_poly.entity_id
_entity_poly.type
_entity_poly.pdbx_seq_one_letter_code
_entity_poly.pdbx_strand_id
1 'polypeptide(L)'
;MIALLLLAQAAGPTVETRVERLLAQAPIIDGHNDLAWELRETGTAVDLSRDTSRLPRPLQTDIPRLRKGGVGGQFWSVWIPA
;
A
#
# COMPACT_ATOMS: atom_id res chain seq x y z
N MET A 1 41.91 -15.06 -24.76
CA MET A 1 41.25 -14.28 -23.68
C MET A 1 39.95 -13.63 -24.16
N ILE A 2 39.03 -14.40 -24.77
CA ILE A 2 37.71 -13.88 -25.23
C ILE A 2 36.54 -14.67 -24.59
N ALA A 3 36.80 -15.87 -24.06
CA ALA A 3 35.76 -16.73 -23.48
C ALA A 3 35.25 -16.31 -22.08
N LEU A 4 35.84 -15.30 -21.44
CA LEU A 4 35.45 -14.88 -20.08
C LEU A 4 34.48 -13.70 -20.04
N LEU A 5 34.20 -13.03 -21.17
CA LEU A 5 33.33 -11.85 -21.21
C LEU A 5 31.82 -12.15 -21.30
N LEU A 6 31.41 -13.42 -21.48
CA LEU A 6 30.02 -13.79 -21.73
C LEU A 6 29.22 -14.22 -20.47
N LEU A 7 29.84 -14.22 -19.29
CA LEU A 7 29.18 -14.69 -18.05
C LEU A 7 28.62 -13.59 -17.15
N ALA A 8 28.77 -12.32 -17.53
CA ALA A 8 28.21 -11.20 -16.77
C ALA A 8 26.97 -10.62 -17.47
N GLN A 9 25.95 -11.44 -17.72
CA GLN A 9 24.60 -10.85 -17.71
C GLN A 9 24.33 -10.43 -16.27
N ALA A 10 24.52 -9.15 -15.97
CA ALA A 10 24.10 -8.59 -14.69
C ALA A 10 22.65 -9.01 -14.46
N ALA A 11 22.37 -9.67 -13.33
CA ALA A 11 21.00 -10.01 -12.97
C ALA A 11 20.16 -8.73 -13.04
N GLY A 12 19.07 -8.77 -13.81
CA GLY A 12 18.14 -7.64 -13.88
C GLY A 12 17.61 -7.26 -12.50
N PRO A 13 16.97 -6.09 -12.35
CA PRO A 13 16.35 -5.71 -11.08
C PRO A 13 15.38 -6.80 -10.62
N THR A 14 15.31 -7.03 -9.32
CA THR A 14 14.33 -7.97 -8.75
C THR A 14 12.90 -7.50 -9.06
N VAL A 15 11.94 -8.41 -8.96
CA VAL A 15 10.52 -8.07 -9.15
C VAL A 15 10.11 -6.97 -8.17
N GLU A 16 10.56 -7.04 -6.93
CA GLU A 16 10.29 -6.06 -5.87
C GLU A 16 10.82 -4.68 -6.28
N THR A 17 12.09 -4.61 -6.70
CA THR A 17 12.71 -3.35 -7.15
C THR A 17 11.96 -2.75 -8.35
N ARG A 18 11.46 -3.61 -9.25
CA ARG A 18 10.67 -3.19 -10.40
C ARG A 18 9.31 -2.65 -9.97
N VAL A 19 8.62 -3.32 -9.05
CA VAL A 19 7.32 -2.90 -8.51
C VAL A 19 7.46 -1.57 -7.76
N GLU A 20 8.45 -1.43 -6.88
CA GLU A 20 8.71 -0.18 -6.15
C GLU A 20 8.92 1.00 -7.10
N ARG A 21 9.70 0.80 -8.17
CA ARG A 21 9.92 1.84 -9.19
C ARG A 21 8.63 2.22 -9.92
N LEU A 22 7.80 1.22 -10.27
CA LEU A 22 6.52 1.48 -10.94
C LEU A 22 5.57 2.25 -10.03
N LEU A 23 5.44 1.83 -8.76
CA LEU A 23 4.55 2.47 -7.80
C LEU A 23 5.00 3.89 -7.41
N ALA A 24 6.30 4.18 -7.48
CA ALA A 24 6.80 5.55 -7.30
C ALA A 24 6.40 6.49 -8.45
N GLN A 25 6.19 5.96 -9.66
CA GLN A 25 5.80 6.73 -10.85
C GLN A 25 4.29 6.76 -11.07
N ALA A 26 3.62 5.65 -10.77
CA ALA A 26 2.19 5.44 -10.93
C ALA A 26 1.63 4.77 -9.66
N PRO A 27 1.33 5.56 -8.62
CA PRO A 27 0.74 5.05 -7.40
C PRO A 27 -0.62 4.39 -7.65
N ILE A 28 -0.99 3.41 -6.83
CA ILE A 28 -2.30 2.77 -6.87
C ILE A 28 -3.38 3.80 -6.52
N ILE A 29 -4.44 3.80 -7.33
CA ILE A 29 -5.72 4.44 -7.02
C ILE A 29 -6.71 3.31 -6.71
N ASP A 30 -6.96 3.10 -5.42
CA ASP A 30 -7.89 2.07 -4.96
C ASP A 30 -9.33 2.60 -5.01
N GLY A 31 -10.24 1.82 -5.58
CA GLY A 31 -11.62 2.22 -5.85
C GLY A 31 -12.59 2.00 -4.69
N HIS A 32 -12.22 1.28 -3.64
CA HIS A 32 -13.15 0.92 -2.57
C HIS A 32 -12.43 0.49 -1.28
N ASN A 33 -12.55 1.30 -0.23
CA ASN A 33 -12.03 0.95 1.11
C ASN A 33 -13.07 1.27 2.20
N ASP A 34 -13.40 0.26 2.99
CA ASP A 34 -14.47 0.29 4.01
C ASP A 34 -14.00 0.76 5.40
N LEU A 35 -12.83 1.39 5.51
CA LEU A 35 -12.35 1.94 6.78
C LEU A 35 -13.41 2.78 7.50
N ALA A 36 -14.17 3.61 6.77
CA ALA A 36 -15.23 4.44 7.35
C ALA A 36 -16.35 3.59 7.98
N TRP A 37 -16.71 2.45 7.36
CA TRP A 37 -17.67 1.51 7.90
C TRP A 37 -17.14 0.81 9.15
N GLU A 38 -15.90 0.33 9.14
CA GLU A 38 -15.28 -0.33 10.28
C GLU A 38 -15.20 0.60 11.52
N LEU A 39 -14.87 1.87 11.31
CA LEU A 39 -14.85 2.87 12.38
C LEU A 39 -16.25 3.14 12.96
N ARG A 40 -17.28 3.18 12.10
CA ARG A 40 -18.67 3.31 12.52
C ARG A 40 -19.10 2.12 13.39
N GLU A 41 -18.88 0.89 12.93
CA GLU A 41 -19.32 -0.33 13.63
C GLU A 41 -18.61 -0.52 14.96
N THR A 42 -17.32 -0.19 15.02
CA THR A 42 -16.54 -0.32 16.26
C THR A 42 -16.78 0.84 17.23
N GLY A 43 -17.40 1.93 16.80
CA GLY A 43 -17.49 3.18 17.56
C GLY A 43 -16.13 3.83 17.82
N THR A 44 -15.11 3.49 17.03
CA THR A 44 -13.74 3.98 17.22
C THR A 44 -13.53 5.25 16.43
N ALA A 45 -13.06 6.31 17.10
CA ALA A 45 -12.52 7.48 16.41
C ALA A 45 -11.01 7.32 16.25
N VAL A 46 -10.50 7.43 15.02
CA VAL A 46 -9.06 7.41 14.73
C VAL A 46 -8.66 8.71 14.05
N ASP A 47 -7.51 9.24 14.47
CA ASP A 47 -6.85 10.34 13.77
C ASP A 47 -5.87 9.76 12.76
N LEU A 48 -6.27 9.70 11.49
CA LEU A 48 -5.43 9.19 10.40
C LEU A 48 -4.22 10.09 10.10
N SER A 49 -4.13 11.30 10.67
CA SER A 49 -2.89 12.08 10.59
C SER A 49 -1.78 11.49 11.47
N ARG A 50 -2.13 10.59 12.40
CA ARG A 50 -1.22 9.85 13.27
C ARG A 50 -0.96 8.45 12.70
N ASP A 51 0.09 7.82 13.21
CA ASP A 51 0.32 6.40 12.97
C ASP A 51 -0.69 5.55 13.74
N THR A 52 -1.60 4.89 13.02
CA THR A 52 -2.62 3.98 13.55
C THR A 52 -2.26 2.50 13.38
N SER A 53 -1.04 2.17 12.92
CA SER A 53 -0.60 0.78 12.69
C SER A 53 -0.46 -0.04 13.97
N ARG A 54 -0.44 0.62 15.13
CA ARG A 54 -0.25 0.00 16.46
C ARG A 54 -1.49 0.10 17.34
N LEU A 55 -2.67 0.33 16.77
CA LEU A 55 -3.91 0.31 17.54
C LEU A 55 -4.08 -1.05 18.23
N PRO A 56 -4.62 -1.09 19.47
CA PRO A 56 -4.86 -2.35 20.18
C PRO A 56 -5.75 -3.33 19.42
N ARG A 57 -6.66 -2.77 18.59
CA ARG A 57 -7.43 -3.50 17.57
C ARG A 57 -6.99 -2.97 16.21
N PRO A 58 -6.05 -3.66 15.53
CA PRO A 58 -5.53 -3.19 14.26
C PRO A 58 -6.61 -3.23 13.17
N LEU A 59 -6.73 -2.12 12.45
CA LEU A 59 -7.54 -2.00 11.24
C LEU A 59 -6.77 -2.63 10.06
N GLN A 60 -7.41 -2.84 8.92
CA GLN A 60 -6.68 -3.19 7.69
C GLN A 60 -5.94 -1.99 7.10
N THR A 61 -6.50 -0.79 7.29
CA THR A 61 -6.02 0.45 6.68
C THR A 61 -5.36 1.37 7.73
N ASP A 62 -4.12 1.77 7.46
CA ASP A 62 -3.45 2.92 8.09
C ASP A 62 -2.50 3.60 7.10
N ILE A 63 -2.14 4.86 7.38
CA ILE A 63 -1.30 5.66 6.48
C ILE A 63 0.09 5.03 6.25
N PRO A 64 0.81 4.50 7.26
CA PRO A 64 2.06 3.79 7.03
C PRO A 64 1.95 2.61 6.05
N ARG A 65 0.90 1.77 6.16
CA ARG A 65 0.65 0.65 5.24
C ARG A 65 0.26 1.13 3.84
N LEU A 66 -0.58 2.16 3.72
CA LEU A 66 -0.93 2.75 2.42
C LEU A 66 0.31 3.27 1.69
N ARG A 67 1.20 3.98 2.41
CA ARG A 67 2.47 4.47 1.85
C ARG A 67 3.40 3.32 1.45
N LYS A 68 3.55 2.31 2.31
CA LYS A 68 4.37 1.12 2.02
C LYS A 68 3.85 0.35 0.79
N GLY A 69 2.53 0.29 0.62
CA GLY A 69 1.87 -0.36 -0.51
C GLY A 69 1.82 0.47 -1.79
N GLY A 70 2.32 1.72 -1.78
CA GLY A 70 2.30 2.60 -2.95
C GLY A 70 0.89 3.08 -3.33
N VAL A 71 -0.03 3.17 -2.38
CA VAL A 71 -1.36 3.76 -2.60
C VAL A 71 -1.24 5.28 -2.56
N GLY A 72 -1.52 5.93 -3.69
CA GLY A 72 -1.50 7.38 -3.83
C GLY A 72 -2.88 8.03 -3.78
N GLY A 73 -3.94 7.25 -3.97
CA GLY A 73 -5.31 7.71 -3.89
C GLY A 73 -6.26 6.59 -3.49
N GLN A 74 -7.35 6.98 -2.83
CA GLN A 74 -8.33 6.05 -2.29
C GLN A 74 -9.73 6.66 -2.45
N PHE A 75 -10.64 5.88 -3.01
CA PHE A 75 -12.06 6.11 -2.87
C PHE A 75 -12.54 5.44 -1.60
N TRP A 76 -12.98 6.25 -0.64
CA TRP A 76 -13.53 5.77 0.62
C TRP A 76 -14.99 5.39 0.42
N SER A 77 -15.33 4.16 0.75
CA SER A 77 -16.69 3.65 0.63
C SER A 77 -17.60 4.38 1.61
N VAL A 78 -18.70 4.93 1.09
CA VAL A 78 -19.85 5.37 1.89
C VAL A 78 -20.92 4.30 1.73
N TRP A 79 -20.77 3.22 2.49
CA TRP A 79 -21.68 2.08 2.45
C TRP A 79 -22.86 2.26 3.40
N ILE A 80 -24.04 1.81 2.95
CA ILE A 80 -25.30 1.85 3.68
C ILE A 80 -25.93 0.44 3.59
N PRO A 81 -26.19 -0.25 4.71
CA PRO A 81 -26.93 -1.51 4.72
C PRO A 81 -28.35 -1.35 4.15
N ALA A 82 -28.88 -2.41 3.54
CA ALA A 82 -30.26 -2.49 3.07
C ALA A 82 -31.24 -2.94 4.16
#